data_AF-A0A0J1A658-F1
#
_entry.id   AF-A0A0J1A658-F1
#
_cell.length_a   1.000
_cell.length_b   1.000
_cell.length_c   1.000
_cell.angle_alpha   90.00
_cell.angle_beta   90.00
_cell.angle_gamma   90.00
#
_symmetry.space_group_name_H-M   'P 1'
#
loop_
_entity.id
_entity.type
_entity.pdbx_description
1 polymer ?
#
loop_
_entity_poly.entity_id
_entity_poly.type
_entity_poly.pdbx_seq_one_letter_code
_entity_poly.pdbx_strand_id
1 'polypeptide(L)'
;MNDYFVKQSLIICLWFFCIAGLLRIEVSWLSENITILILFILIILGSVILGYSNTHFAPEPKVKMSLILHTRFMGFLLILDLLFGKSVWYFDLARNFGFLGLFLLGTFIFYKRNLNLNVAKIPPFE
;
A
#
# COMPACT_ATOMS: atom_id res chain seq x y z
N MET A 1 -6.18 6.71 -18.47
CA MET A 1 -5.88 5.38 -17.88
C MET A 1 -4.39 5.16 -17.64
N ASN A 2 -3.53 5.38 -18.64
CA ASN A 2 -2.08 5.17 -18.47
C ASN A 2 -1.45 6.14 -17.45
N ASP A 3 -1.86 7.41 -17.46
CA ASP A 3 -1.37 8.45 -16.53
C ASP A 3 -1.63 8.11 -15.05
N TYR A 4 -2.79 7.48 -14.75
CA TYR A 4 -3.09 6.99 -13.40
C TYR A 4 -2.05 5.96 -12.93
N PHE A 5 -1.78 4.94 -13.74
CA PHE A 5 -0.84 3.88 -13.36
C PHE A 5 0.56 4.45 -13.14
N VAL A 6 1.04 5.31 -14.03
CA VAL A 6 2.36 5.93 -13.90
C VAL A 6 2.46 6.76 -12.62
N LYS A 7 1.51 7.68 -12.40
CA LYS A 7 1.52 8.56 -11.23
C LYS A 7 1.44 7.78 -9.93
N GLN A 8 0.51 6.82 -9.82
CA GLN A 8 0.34 6.07 -8.59
C GLN A 8 1.47 5.07 -8.34
N SER A 9 2.04 4.45 -9.39
CA SER A 9 3.26 3.65 -9.24
C SER A 9 4.44 4.48 -8.76
N LEU A 10 4.58 5.72 -9.22
CA LEU A 10 5.62 6.64 -8.74
C LEU A 10 5.42 6.99 -7.26
N ILE A 11 4.18 7.24 -6.83
CA ILE A 11 3.87 7.49 -5.40
C ILE A 11 4.18 6.26 -4.54
N ILE A 12 3.80 5.05 -4.99
CA ILE A 12 4.15 3.81 -4.28
C ILE A 12 5.68 3.64 -4.22
N CYS A 13 6.39 3.92 -5.32
CA CYS A 13 7.84 3.86 -5.37
C CYS A 13 8.50 4.83 -4.37
N LEU A 14 8.05 6.08 -4.32
CA LEU A 14 8.50 7.07 -3.35
C LEU A 14 8.24 6.61 -1.91
N TRP A 15 7.10 5.98 -1.65
CA TRP A 15 6.80 5.39 -0.33
C TRP A 15 7.83 4.35 0.09
N PHE A 16 8.19 3.41 -0.80
CA PHE A 16 9.24 2.43 -0.51
C PHE A 16 10.61 3.07 -0.32
N PHE A 17 10.95 4.11 -1.08
CA PHE A 17 12.18 4.87 -0.84
C PHE A 17 12.19 5.56 0.53
N CYS A 18 11.07 6.16 0.94
CA CYS A 18 10.93 6.75 2.26
C CYS A 18 11.11 5.69 3.36
N ILE A 19 10.47 4.53 3.24
CA ILE A 19 10.65 3.43 4.20
C ILE A 19 12.11 2.99 4.27
N ALA A 20 12.76 2.79 3.12
CA ALA A 20 14.15 2.37 3.05
C ALA A 20 15.10 3.41 3.67
N GLY A 21 14.82 4.71 3.48
CA GLY A 21 15.54 5.80 4.11
C GLY A 21 15.34 5.81 5.64
N LEU A 22 14.09 5.74 6.09
CA LEU A 22 13.74 5.74 7.52
C LEU A 22 14.36 4.56 8.28
N LEU A 23 14.43 3.38 7.66
CA LEU A 23 15.07 2.19 8.24
C LEU A 23 16.59 2.34 8.45
N ARG A 24 17.23 3.34 7.83
CA ARG A 24 18.67 3.61 7.95
C ARG A 24 18.99 4.80 8.86
N ILE A 25 17.98 5.47 9.40
CA ILE A 25 18.19 6.60 10.32
C ILE A 25 18.43 6.05 11.72
N GLU A 26 19.60 6.37 12.27
CA GLU A 26 19.88 6.15 13.68
C GLU A 26 19.45 7.38 14.48
N VAL A 27 18.60 7.16 15.49
CA VAL A 27 18.09 8.22 16.37
C VAL A 27 18.66 8.03 17.76
N SER A 28 19.70 8.80 18.09
CA SER A 28 20.49 8.63 19.32
C SER A 28 19.71 8.85 20.62
N TRP A 29 18.59 9.58 20.59
CA TRP A 29 17.76 9.86 21.77
C TRP A 29 16.57 8.90 21.93
N LEU A 30 16.39 7.93 21.03
CA LEU A 30 15.26 7.01 21.04
C LEU A 30 15.76 5.57 21.21
N SER A 31 15.09 4.78 22.06
CA SER A 31 15.46 3.38 22.19
C SER A 31 15.14 2.61 20.91
N GLU A 32 15.92 1.56 20.63
CA GLU A 32 15.76 0.72 19.44
C GLU A 32 14.34 0.14 19.36
N ASN A 33 13.82 -0.41 20.46
CA ASN A 33 12.47 -0.98 20.52
C ASN A 33 11.38 0.05 20.19
N ILE A 34 11.50 1.28 20.69
CA ILE A 34 10.53 2.34 20.41
C ILE A 34 10.63 2.77 18.94
N THR A 35 11.85 2.87 18.41
CA THR A 35 12.09 3.20 16.99
C THR A 35 11.44 2.17 16.08
N ILE A 36 11.65 0.86 16.36
CA ILE A 36 11.04 -0.24 15.61
C ILE A 36 9.51 -0.16 15.67
N LEU A 37 8.93 0.08 16.85
CA LEU A 37 7.49 0.19 17.02
C LEU A 37 6.89 1.34 16.21
N ILE A 38 7.52 2.53 16.24
CA ILE A 38 7.08 3.69 15.46
C ILE A 38 7.15 3.40 13.97
N LEU A 39 8.26 2.84 13.50
CA LEU A 39 8.43 2.47 12.09
C LEU A 39 7.38 1.45 11.65
N PHE A 40 7.11 0.44 12.48
CA PHE A 40 6.10 -0.56 12.20
C PHE A 40 4.70 0.05 12.02
N ILE A 41 4.29 0.94 12.93
CA ILE A 41 3.01 1.65 12.85
C ILE A 41 2.96 2.52 11.59
N LEU A 42 4.04 3.26 11.29
CA LEU A 42 4.13 4.13 10.12
C LEU A 42 4.02 3.32 8.82
N ILE A 43 4.72 2.18 8.73
CA ILE A 43 4.66 1.29 7.56
C ILE A 43 3.24 0.77 7.34
N ILE A 44 2.57 0.29 8.40
CA ILE A 44 1.21 -0.22 8.31
C ILE A 44 0.23 0.88 7.87
N LEU A 45 0.20 1.99 8.62
CA LEU A 45 -0.77 3.05 8.37
C LEU A 45 -0.55 3.71 7.01
N GLY A 46 0.70 4.03 6.66
CA GLY A 46 1.01 4.66 5.38
C GLY A 46 0.67 3.76 4.20
N SER A 47 0.93 2.46 4.30
CA SER A 47 0.58 1.51 3.24
C SER A 47 -0.94 1.37 3.08
N VAL A 48 -1.70 1.29 4.18
CA VAL A 48 -3.17 1.24 4.13
C VAL A 48 -3.75 2.54 3.54
N ILE A 49 -3.24 3.70 3.96
CA ILE A 49 -3.65 5.01 3.43
C ILE A 49 -3.37 5.10 1.93
N LEU A 50 -2.21 4.64 1.48
CA LEU A 50 -1.88 4.58 0.05
C LEU A 50 -2.82 3.65 -0.72
N GLY A 51 -3.14 2.48 -0.18
CA GLY A 51 -4.12 1.57 -0.77
C GLY A 51 -5.49 2.22 -0.96
N TYR A 52 -5.96 2.92 0.07
CA TYR A 52 -7.22 3.69 0.02
C TYR A 52 -7.15 4.82 -1.01
N SER A 53 -6.09 5.64 -0.96
CA SER A 53 -5.89 6.81 -1.83
C SER A 53 -5.82 6.40 -3.30
N ASN A 54 -5.04 5.36 -3.62
CA ASN A 54 -4.92 4.85 -4.98
C ASN A 54 -6.27 4.39 -5.53
N THR A 55 -7.11 3.79 -4.68
CA THR A 55 -8.46 3.38 -5.06
C THR A 55 -9.40 4.58 -5.24
N HIS A 56 -9.29 5.58 -4.37
CA HIS A 56 -10.06 6.82 -4.48
C HIS A 56 -9.79 7.57 -5.79
N PHE A 57 -8.52 7.70 -6.19
CA PHE A 57 -8.12 8.37 -7.42
C PHE A 57 -8.15 7.47 -8.67
N ALA A 58 -8.56 6.21 -8.54
CA ALA A 58 -8.64 5.32 -9.67
C ALA A 58 -9.73 5.73 -10.68
N PRO A 59 -9.53 5.50 -11.99
CA PRO A 59 -10.61 5.57 -12.96
C PRO A 59 -11.60 4.41 -12.74
N GLU A 60 -12.84 4.58 -13.19
CA GLU A 60 -13.82 3.50 -13.11
C GLU A 60 -13.45 2.33 -14.04
N PRO A 61 -13.59 1.06 -13.60
CA PRO A 61 -13.99 0.61 -12.25
C PRO A 61 -12.86 0.72 -11.21
N LYS A 62 -13.06 1.53 -10.16
CA LYS A 62 -12.01 1.94 -9.20
C LYS A 62 -11.27 0.79 -8.53
N VAL A 63 -12.00 -0.13 -7.91
CA VAL A 63 -11.43 -1.26 -7.16
C VAL A 63 -10.60 -2.17 -8.07
N LYS A 64 -11.11 -2.46 -9.28
CA LYS A 64 -10.40 -3.29 -10.26
C LYS A 64 -9.10 -2.62 -10.71
N MET A 65 -9.14 -1.31 -10.98
CA MET A 65 -7.95 -0.57 -11.41
C MET A 65 -6.89 -0.50 -10.31
N SER A 66 -7.31 -0.30 -9.06
CA SER A 66 -6.43 -0.32 -7.89
C SER A 66 -5.80 -1.70 -7.67
N LEU A 67 -6.59 -2.77 -7.78
CA LEU A 67 -6.10 -4.15 -7.69
C LEU A 67 -5.02 -4.44 -8.74
N ILE A 68 -5.27 -4.06 -10.00
CA ILE A 68 -4.29 -4.22 -11.08
C ILE A 68 -3.00 -3.46 -10.76
N LEU A 69 -3.11 -2.22 -10.25
CA LEU A 69 -1.95 -1.42 -9.88
C LEU A 69 -1.12 -2.11 -8.78
N HIS A 70 -1.75 -2.47 -7.66
CA HIS A 70 -1.04 -3.05 -6.51
C HIS A 70 -0.43 -4.41 -6.84
N THR A 71 -1.17 -5.29 -7.51
CA THR A 71 -0.66 -6.62 -7.88
C THR A 71 0.50 -6.51 -8.87
N ARG A 72 0.41 -5.64 -9.88
CA ARG A 72 1.51 -5.47 -10.85
C ARG A 72 2.74 -4.86 -10.20
N PHE A 73 2.56 -3.84 -9.36
CA PHE A 73 3.67 -3.18 -8.70
C PHE A 73 4.37 -4.12 -7.71
N MET A 74 3.62 -4.84 -6.87
CA MET A 74 4.18 -5.79 -5.92
C MET A 74 4.78 -7.02 -6.61
N GLY A 75 4.19 -7.48 -7.71
CA GLY A 75 4.78 -8.54 -8.53
C GLY A 75 6.12 -8.12 -9.13
N PHE A 76 6.22 -6.88 -9.60
CA PHE A 76 7.48 -6.32 -10.08
C PHE A 76 8.54 -6.21 -8.97
N LEU A 77 8.18 -5.69 -7.80
CA LEU A 77 9.09 -5.64 -6.64
C LEU A 77 9.57 -7.03 -6.23
N LEU A 78 8.67 -8.01 -6.17
CA LEU A 78 9.03 -9.38 -5.85
C LEU A 78 10.03 -9.96 -6.85
N ILE A 79 9.85 -9.70 -8.16
CA ILE A 79 10.82 -10.14 -9.18
C ILE A 79 12.18 -9.48 -8.94
N LEU A 80 12.23 -8.19 -8.65
CA LEU A 80 13.49 -7.50 -8.34
C LEU A 80 14.16 -8.10 -7.10
N ASP A 81 13.39 -8.38 -6.05
CA ASP A 81 13.90 -8.97 -4.83
C ASP A 81 14.43 -10.39 -5.05
N LEU A 82 13.76 -11.22 -5.85
CA LEU A 82 14.23 -12.57 -6.15
C LEU A 82 15.47 -12.58 -7.05
N LEU A 83 15.66 -11.57 -7.90
CA LEU A 83 16.82 -11.47 -8.80
C LEU A 83 18.04 -10.83 -8.14
N PHE A 84 17.83 -9.82 -7.29
CA PHE A 84 18.89 -8.96 -6.76
C PHE A 84 18.97 -8.96 -5.22
N GLY A 85 17.99 -9.54 -4.54
CA GLY A 85 17.95 -9.61 -3.09
C GLY A 85 19.04 -10.52 -2.54
N LYS A 86 19.57 -10.12 -1.39
CA LYS A 86 20.50 -10.93 -0.58
C LYS A 86 19.78 -11.71 0.53
N SER A 87 18.48 -11.48 0.68
CA SER A 87 17.60 -12.15 1.63
C SER A 87 17.26 -13.56 1.16
N VAL A 88 16.78 -14.39 2.10
CA VAL A 88 16.24 -15.70 1.75
C VAL A 88 14.89 -15.52 1.07
N TRP A 89 14.65 -16.26 -0.03
CA TRP A 89 13.49 -16.09 -0.91
C TRP A 89 12.13 -16.04 -0.20
N TYR A 90 11.93 -16.80 0.88
CA TYR A 90 10.66 -16.80 1.61
C TYR A 90 10.45 -15.52 2.44
N PHE A 91 11.52 -14.84 2.87
CA PHE A 91 11.40 -13.52 3.50
C PHE A 91 10.96 -12.47 2.48
N ASP A 92 11.48 -12.53 1.25
CA ASP A 92 11.08 -11.62 0.18
C ASP A 92 9.61 -11.84 -0.21
N LEU A 93 9.15 -13.09 -0.26
CA LEU A 93 7.73 -13.39 -0.45
C LEU A 93 6.87 -12.84 0.69
N ALA A 94 7.23 -13.13 1.94
CA ALA A 94 6.45 -12.66 3.09
C ALA A 94 6.35 -11.14 3.13
N ARG A 95 7.45 -10.43 2.84
CA ARG A 95 7.46 -8.96 2.76
C ARG A 95 6.55 -8.45 1.65
N ASN A 96 6.70 -8.94 0.42
CA ASN A 96 5.92 -8.45 -0.72
C ASN A 96 4.42 -8.78 -0.57
N PHE A 97 4.07 -9.96 -0.08
CA PHE A 97 2.67 -10.29 0.22
C PHE A 97 2.12 -9.47 1.39
N GLY A 98 2.93 -9.18 2.41
CA GLY A 98 2.55 -8.29 3.50
C GLY A 98 2.17 -6.89 2.98
N PHE A 99 3.01 -6.28 2.15
CA PHE A 99 2.70 -4.98 1.54
C PHE A 99 1.49 -5.04 0.61
N LEU A 100 1.36 -6.09 -0.20
CA LEU A 100 0.16 -6.29 -1.03
C LEU A 100 -1.09 -6.36 -0.15
N GLY A 101 -1.07 -7.12 0.94
CA GLY A 101 -2.16 -7.21 1.89
C GLY A 101 -2.56 -5.86 2.49
N LEU A 102 -1.58 -5.03 2.87
CA LEU A 102 -1.84 -3.68 3.40
C LEU A 102 -2.49 -2.76 2.34
N PHE A 103 -2.01 -2.80 1.10
CA PHE A 103 -2.63 -2.03 0.01
C PHE A 103 -4.06 -2.49 -0.30
N LEU A 104 -4.31 -3.80 -0.28
CA LEU A 104 -5.63 -4.37 -0.47
C LEU A 104 -6.57 -4.06 0.70
N LEU A 105 -6.07 -3.99 1.93
CA LEU A 105 -6.83 -3.55 3.09
C LEU A 105 -7.30 -2.09 2.91
N GLY A 106 -6.43 -1.21 2.43
CA GLY A 106 -6.81 0.17 2.09
C GLY A 106 -7.91 0.24 1.01
N THR A 107 -7.78 -0.58 -0.04
CA THR A 107 -8.78 -0.73 -1.10
C THR A 107 -10.12 -1.25 -0.55
N PHE A 108 -10.07 -2.21 0.36
CA PHE A 108 -11.25 -2.76 1.02
C PHE A 108 -11.97 -1.73 1.90
N ILE A 109 -11.22 -0.95 2.68
CA ILE A 109 -11.79 0.15 3.49
C ILE A 109 -12.50 1.17 2.58
N PHE A 110 -11.89 1.52 1.45
CA PHE A 110 -12.53 2.38 0.45
C PHE A 110 -13.84 1.79 -0.05
N TYR A 111 -13.83 0.52 -0.46
CA TYR A 111 -15.02 -0.16 -0.96
C TYR A 111 -16.15 -0.17 0.08
N LYS A 112 -15.86 -0.58 1.32
CA LYS A 112 -16.84 -0.64 2.41
C LYS A 112 -17.44 0.73 2.72
N ARG A 113 -16.61 1.79 2.75
CA ARG A 113 -17.07 3.16 2.99
C ARG A 113 -18.03 3.64 1.89
N ASN A 114 -17.71 3.38 0.62
CA ASN A 114 -18.55 3.84 -0.49
C ASN A 114 -19.82 3.01 -0.67
N LEU A 115 -19.80 1.71 -0.35
CA LEU A 115 -21.02 0.89 -0.26
C LEU A 115 -21.98 1.47 0.77
N ASN A 116 -21.51 1.73 1.99
CA ASN A 116 -22.35 2.27 3.07
C ASN A 116 -22.95 3.64 2.70
N LEU A 117 -22.21 4.49 2.00
CA LEU A 117 -22.70 5.79 1.51
C LEU A 117 -23.76 5.64 0.40
N ASN A 118 -23.63 4.62 -0.46
CA ASN A 118 -24.64 4.36 -1.49
C ASN A 118 -25.93 3.77 -0.91
N VAL A 119 -25.85 2.96 0.16
CA VAL A 119 -27.02 2.46 0.89
C VAL A 119 -27.75 3.61 1.60
N ALA A 120 -27.02 4.56 2.21
CA ALA A 120 -27.61 5.72 2.87
C ALA A 120 -28.26 6.75 1.92
N LYS A 121 -28.00 6.64 0.60
CA LYS A 121 -28.59 7.50 -0.43
C LYS A 121 -29.89 6.96 -1.02
N ILE A 122 -30.32 5.76 -0.64
CA ILE A 122 -31.63 5.23 -1.02
C ILE A 122 -32.65 5.94 -0.14
N PRO A 123 -33.52 6.82 -0.67
CA PRO A 123 -34.54 7.47 0.15
C PRO A 123 -35.42 6.38 0.77
N PRO A 124 -35.89 6.55 2.03
CA PRO A 124 -36.89 5.66 2.58
C PRO A 124 -38.09 5.73 1.64
N PHE A 125 -38.52 4.55 1.18
CA PHE A 125 -39.64 4.34 0.26
C PHE A 125 -40.77 5.35 0.51
N GLU A 126 -41.10 6.15 -0.52
CA GLU A 126 -42.42 6.81 -0.64
C GLU A 126 -43.47 5.77 -1.00
#